data_AF-A0A177WEB1-F1
#
_entry.id   AF-A0A177WEB1-F1
#
_cell.length_a   1.000
_cell.length_b   1.000
_cell.length_c   1.000
_cell.angle_alpha   90.00
_cell.angle_beta   90.00
_cell.angle_gamma   90.00
#
_symmetry.space_group_name_H-M   'P 1'
#
loop_
_entity.id
_entity.type
_entity.pdbx_description
1 polymer ?
#
loop_
_entity_poly.entity_id
_entity_poly.type
_entity_poly.pdbx_seq_one_letter_code
_entity_poly.pdbx_strand_id
1 'polypeptide(L)'
;MDDRLASLHAVGDVDFPLLEGLEVDSVLPSIKYTSLKEIFDKRTCVDKVQSKLQAAMETIRKTLDQYGPCGTAVSFNGGKDCTITLFLYAVALEEYYCLHSTQQVMPIKLLYVSEEHSFPEIEQFVNTFTKILRADLTRVVGGMKVALKKFLDLNQQVKAILMGQRATDPHSDQLKKFDATNNGWPFVMRVHPILDWEYEDVWAAILGLKIPYCSLYSRG
;
A
#
# COMPACT_ATOMS: atom_id res chain seq x y z
N MET A 1 21.14 8.96 -23.69
CA MET A 1 19.67 9.08 -23.76
C MET A 1 19.19 8.81 -22.36
N ASP A 2 18.61 9.81 -21.72
CA ASP A 2 18.51 9.94 -20.26
C ASP A 2 17.54 8.91 -19.65
N ASP A 3 18.03 8.07 -18.74
CA ASP A 3 17.23 7.08 -17.97
C ASP A 3 16.04 7.73 -17.21
N ARG A 4 16.04 9.06 -17.08
CA ARG A 4 14.97 9.87 -16.46
C ARG A 4 13.66 9.89 -17.25
N LEU A 5 13.69 9.74 -18.58
CA LEU A 5 12.45 9.66 -19.38
C LEU A 5 11.81 8.27 -19.29
N ALA A 6 12.61 7.21 -19.10
CA ALA A 6 12.10 5.85 -18.91
C ALA A 6 11.37 5.67 -17.56
N SER A 7 11.71 6.46 -16.53
CA SER A 7 11.06 6.41 -15.22
C SER A 7 9.65 7.03 -15.18
N LEU A 8 9.32 7.94 -16.09
CA LEU A 8 7.97 8.53 -16.17
C LEU A 8 6.96 7.64 -16.90
N HIS A 9 7.40 6.79 -17.85
CA HIS A 9 6.49 5.92 -18.61
C HIS A 9 5.96 4.70 -17.84
N ALA A 10 6.44 4.45 -16.61
CA ALA A 10 6.13 3.26 -15.83
C ALA A 10 5.09 3.45 -14.72
N VAL A 11 4.82 4.71 -14.40
CA VAL A 11 3.67 5.13 -13.60
C VAL A 11 2.70 5.66 -14.64
N GLY A 12 1.44 5.23 -14.65
CA GLY A 12 0.44 5.80 -15.57
C GLY A 12 0.47 7.34 -15.55
N ASP A 13 0.03 8.00 -16.62
CA ASP A 13 -0.01 9.48 -16.70
C ASP A 13 -0.85 10.06 -15.56
N VAL A 14 -0.22 10.35 -14.42
CA VAL A 14 -0.88 10.93 -13.27
C VAL A 14 -0.07 12.11 -12.77
N ASP A 15 -0.66 13.29 -12.98
CA ASP A 15 -0.32 14.54 -12.32
C ASP A 15 -0.55 14.39 -10.80
N PHE A 16 0.48 13.88 -10.13
CA PHE A 16 0.46 13.51 -8.73
C PHE A 16 1.35 14.45 -7.91
N PRO A 17 0.79 15.23 -6.95
CA PRO A 17 1.51 16.25 -6.20
C PRO A 17 2.69 15.74 -5.36
N LEU A 18 2.81 14.43 -5.09
CA LEU A 18 3.95 13.88 -4.35
C LEU A 18 5.23 13.75 -5.20
N LEU A 19 5.14 13.90 -6.52
CA LEU A 19 6.28 13.83 -7.44
C LEU A 19 6.87 15.22 -7.77
N GLU A 20 6.13 16.31 -7.52
CA GLU A 20 6.67 17.68 -7.64
C GLU A 20 7.63 17.94 -6.46
N GLY A 21 8.93 17.68 -6.66
CA GLY A 21 9.98 18.02 -5.69
C GLY A 21 10.98 16.89 -5.37
N LEU A 22 10.94 15.76 -6.06
CA LEU A 22 12.00 14.74 -5.98
C LEU A 22 13.24 15.19 -6.78
N GLU A 23 13.89 16.29 -6.37
CA GLU A 23 15.29 16.50 -6.69
C GLU A 23 16.12 15.60 -5.77
N VAL A 24 16.61 14.49 -6.33
CA VAL A 24 17.61 13.65 -5.70
C VAL A 24 18.95 14.33 -5.93
N ASP A 25 19.33 15.26 -5.06
CA ASP A 25 20.72 15.44 -4.66
C ASP A 25 20.82 16.38 -3.43
N SER A 26 21.58 15.89 -2.45
CA SER A 26 22.25 16.58 -1.34
C SER A 26 21.63 17.87 -0.76
N VAL A 27 21.37 17.81 0.55
CA VAL A 27 20.89 18.89 1.46
C VAL A 27 19.38 19.07 1.43
N LEU A 28 18.72 18.50 2.44
CA LEU A 28 17.28 18.58 2.73
C LEU A 28 16.68 19.96 2.39
N PRO A 29 16.01 20.12 1.25
CA PRO A 29 15.10 21.23 1.07
C PRO A 29 13.84 20.86 1.83
N SER A 30 13.30 21.80 2.59
CA SER A 30 11.97 21.72 3.18
C SER A 30 10.92 21.68 2.06
N ILE A 31 10.76 20.50 1.45
CA ILE A 31 9.71 20.21 0.47
C ILE A 31 8.39 20.26 1.22
N LYS A 32 7.53 21.21 0.85
CA LYS A 32 6.12 21.23 1.27
C LYS A 32 5.40 20.07 0.60
N TYR A 33 5.55 18.86 1.13
CA TYR A 33 4.69 17.76 0.74
C TYR A 33 3.25 18.15 1.06
N THR A 34 2.36 18.11 0.06
CA THR A 34 0.93 18.11 0.36
C THR A 34 0.66 16.84 1.16
N SER A 35 0.09 16.99 2.35
CA SER A 35 -0.25 15.86 3.22
C SER A 35 -1.09 14.82 2.43
N LEU A 36 -0.79 13.54 2.60
CA LEU A 36 -1.58 12.47 1.97
C LEU A 36 -3.04 12.55 2.43
N LYS A 37 -3.24 12.92 3.70
CA LYS A 37 -4.54 13.25 4.27
C LYS A 37 -5.23 14.40 3.53
N GLU A 38 -4.53 15.49 3.22
CA GLU A 38 -5.14 16.58 2.44
C GLU A 38 -5.56 16.15 1.04
N ILE A 39 -4.76 15.32 0.37
CA ILE A 39 -5.10 14.76 -0.96
C ILE A 39 -6.36 13.90 -0.82
N PHE A 40 -6.41 13.04 0.19
CA PHE A 40 -7.56 12.19 0.49
C PHE A 40 -8.82 13.02 0.77
N ASP A 41 -8.76 13.98 1.70
CA ASP A 41 -9.90 14.81 2.11
C ASP A 41 -10.45 15.66 0.95
N LYS A 42 -9.58 16.29 0.16
CA LYS A 42 -9.99 17.14 -0.98
C LYS A 42 -10.70 16.36 -2.10
N ARG A 43 -10.47 15.04 -2.19
CA ARG A 43 -10.90 14.22 -3.34
C ARG A 43 -11.98 13.22 -2.99
N THR A 44 -12.14 12.88 -1.71
CA THR A 44 -13.21 11.99 -1.23
C THR A 44 -14.59 12.66 -1.14
N CYS A 45 -14.67 13.99 -1.23
CA CYS A 45 -15.92 14.73 -1.02
C CYS A 45 -16.92 14.68 -2.19
N VAL A 46 -16.63 13.97 -3.30
CA VAL A 46 -17.41 14.05 -4.56
C VAL A 46 -17.88 12.70 -5.12
N ASP A 47 -17.46 11.55 -4.57
CA ASP A 47 -17.56 10.26 -5.29
C ASP A 47 -18.43 9.16 -4.65
N LYS A 48 -18.99 8.30 -5.52
CA LYS A 48 -19.76 7.08 -5.17
C LYS A 48 -19.02 6.10 -4.24
N VAL A 49 -17.69 6.18 -4.15
CA VAL A 49 -16.84 5.27 -3.37
C VAL A 49 -16.54 5.82 -1.96
N GLN A 50 -17.05 7.00 -1.60
CA GLN A 50 -16.72 7.66 -0.31
C GLN A 50 -17.01 6.77 0.91
N SER A 51 -18.17 6.12 0.97
CA SER A 51 -18.53 5.23 2.09
C SER A 51 -17.61 4.02 2.19
N LYS A 52 -17.21 3.45 1.05
CA LYS A 52 -16.24 2.34 0.97
C LYS A 52 -14.85 2.76 1.42
N LEU A 53 -14.40 3.95 1.03
CA LEU A 53 -13.14 4.55 1.50
C LEU A 53 -13.17 4.76 3.01
N GLN A 54 -14.26 5.29 3.57
CA GLN A 54 -14.42 5.46 5.02
C GLN A 54 -14.37 4.13 5.77
N ALA A 55 -15.08 3.10 5.27
CA ALA A 55 -15.10 1.78 5.88
C ALA A 55 -13.71 1.08 5.82
N ALA A 56 -12.97 1.27 4.72
CA ALA A 56 -11.60 0.77 4.60
C ALA A 56 -10.66 1.49 5.59
N MET A 57 -10.74 2.83 5.66
CA MET A 57 -9.97 3.63 6.61
C MET A 57 -10.27 3.27 8.06
N GLU A 58 -11.53 3.01 8.41
CA GLU A 58 -11.90 2.56 9.76
C GLU A 58 -11.27 1.21 10.11
N THR A 59 -11.23 0.28 9.15
CA THR A 59 -10.58 -1.03 9.32
C THR A 59 -9.07 -0.87 9.55
N ILE A 60 -8.43 0.05 8.81
CA ILE A 60 -7.01 0.35 8.95
C ILE A 60 -6.72 1.02 10.29
N ARG A 61 -7.52 2.02 10.70
CA ARG A 61 -7.38 2.69 12.01
C ARG A 61 -7.49 1.70 13.16
N LYS A 62 -8.48 0.81 13.14
CA LYS A 62 -8.60 -0.29 14.12
C LYS A 62 -7.35 -1.17 14.17
N THR A 63 -6.70 -1.40 13.04
CA THR A 63 -5.45 -2.16 12.97
C THR A 63 -4.31 -1.38 13.62
N LEU A 64 -4.17 -0.10 13.32
CA LEU A 64 -3.16 0.78 13.92
C LEU A 64 -3.37 0.96 15.43
N ASP A 65 -4.62 1.08 15.90
CA ASP A 65 -4.93 1.17 17.32
C ASP A 65 -4.53 -0.11 18.06
N GLN A 66 -4.73 -1.28 17.43
CA GLN A 66 -4.47 -2.57 18.05
C GLN A 66 -3.00 -2.99 18.01
N TYR A 67 -2.30 -2.75 16.89
CA TYR A 67 -0.96 -3.28 16.64
C TYR A 67 0.11 -2.19 16.53
N GLY A 68 -0.29 -0.92 16.40
CA GLY A 68 0.62 0.20 16.16
C GLY A 68 1.32 0.13 14.80
N PRO A 69 2.10 1.18 14.46
CA PRO A 69 2.89 1.21 13.23
C PRO A 69 3.91 0.08 13.13
N CYS A 70 4.63 -0.23 14.21
CA CYS A 70 5.65 -1.29 14.23
C CYS A 70 5.06 -2.70 14.12
N GLY A 71 3.82 -2.88 14.58
CA GLY A 71 3.11 -4.16 14.53
C GLY A 71 2.34 -4.40 13.23
N THR A 72 2.32 -3.43 12.31
CA THR A 72 1.53 -3.48 11.09
C THR A 72 2.42 -3.42 9.85
N ALA A 73 2.20 -4.35 8.93
CA ALA A 73 2.85 -4.37 7.62
C ALA A 73 1.81 -4.48 6.50
N VAL A 74 2.24 -4.33 5.25
CA VAL A 74 1.40 -4.49 4.05
C VAL A 74 1.99 -5.53 3.11
N SER A 75 1.16 -6.45 2.62
CA SER A 75 1.52 -7.33 1.51
C SER A 75 1.31 -6.57 0.19
N PHE A 76 2.41 -6.28 -0.52
CA PHE A 76 2.40 -5.38 -1.67
C PHE A 76 3.07 -6.06 -2.88
N ASN A 77 2.29 -6.31 -3.93
CA ASN A 77 2.74 -6.96 -5.16
C ASN A 77 2.70 -6.06 -6.41
N GLY A 78 2.43 -4.76 -6.23
CA GLY A 78 2.32 -3.80 -7.35
C GLY A 78 1.00 -3.84 -8.11
N GLY A 79 0.09 -4.76 -7.79
CA GLY A 79 -1.26 -4.78 -8.35
C GLY A 79 -2.14 -3.64 -7.81
N LYS A 80 -3.20 -3.30 -8.56
CA LYS A 80 -4.13 -2.20 -8.21
C LYS A 80 -4.70 -2.30 -6.78
N ASP A 81 -5.07 -3.50 -6.32
CA ASP A 81 -5.80 -3.69 -5.07
C ASP A 81 -4.89 -3.49 -3.84
N CYS A 82 -3.66 -4.03 -3.91
CA CYS A 82 -2.66 -3.78 -2.87
C CYS A 82 -2.12 -2.34 -2.91
N THR A 83 -2.15 -1.68 -4.08
CA THR A 83 -1.74 -0.28 -4.25
C THR A 83 -2.69 0.66 -3.51
N ILE A 84 -4.01 0.54 -3.72
CA ILE A 84 -4.99 1.33 -2.96
C ILE A 84 -4.90 1.02 -1.46
N THR A 85 -4.73 -0.25 -1.09
CA THR A 85 -4.58 -0.65 0.32
C THR A 85 -3.36 0.01 0.98
N LEU A 86 -2.21 -0.01 0.31
CA LEU A 86 -0.98 0.63 0.79
C LEU A 86 -1.13 2.15 0.87
N PHE A 87 -1.77 2.78 -0.12
CA PHE A 87 -2.04 4.21 -0.09
C PHE A 87 -2.92 4.60 1.11
N LEU A 88 -4.04 3.91 1.33
CA LEU A 88 -4.92 4.16 2.47
C LEU A 88 -4.20 3.92 3.81
N TYR A 89 -3.32 2.91 3.87
CA TYR A 89 -2.48 2.70 5.05
C TYR A 89 -1.55 3.89 5.32
N ALA A 90 -0.90 4.41 4.28
CA ALA A 90 -0.02 5.58 4.42
C ALA A 90 -0.78 6.82 4.92
N VAL A 91 -2.01 7.05 4.42
CA VAL A 91 -2.90 8.13 4.92
C VAL A 91 -3.24 7.93 6.39
N ALA A 92 -3.69 6.73 6.78
CA ALA A 92 -4.07 6.44 8.16
C ALA A 92 -2.86 6.52 9.12
N LEU A 93 -1.67 6.16 8.63
CA LEU A 93 -0.44 6.23 9.40
C LEU A 93 -0.02 7.69 9.67
N GLU A 94 -0.17 8.57 8.68
CA GLU A 94 0.03 10.02 8.86
C GLU A 94 -0.95 10.58 9.92
N GLU A 95 -2.23 10.21 9.84
CA GLU A 95 -3.23 10.57 10.86
C GLU A 95 -2.83 10.07 12.26
N TYR A 96 -2.39 8.82 12.35
CA TYR A 96 -1.97 8.21 13.60
C TYR A 96 -0.82 8.97 14.26
N TYR A 97 0.23 9.32 13.51
CA TYR A 97 1.37 10.06 14.06
C TYR A 97 1.00 11.48 14.51
N CYS A 98 0.13 12.16 13.76
CA CYS A 98 -0.41 13.47 14.16
C CYS A 98 -1.16 13.39 15.49
N LEU A 99 -1.98 12.35 15.70
CA LEU A 99 -2.77 12.17 16.92
C LEU A 99 -1.91 11.77 18.13
N HIS A 100 -0.83 11.02 17.92
CA HIS A 100 0.01 10.48 19.00
C HIS A 100 1.27 11.32 19.30
N SER A 101 1.40 12.52 18.72
CA SER A 101 2.53 13.46 18.92
C SER A 101 3.92 12.79 18.85
N THR A 102 4.07 11.76 18.02
CA THR A 102 5.27 10.93 17.98
C THR A 102 6.32 11.59 17.10
N GLN A 103 7.53 11.84 17.65
CA GLN A 103 8.61 12.47 16.88
C GLN A 103 9.35 11.51 15.95
N GLN A 104 9.21 10.19 16.15
CA GLN A 104 9.87 9.18 15.33
C GLN A 104 8.87 8.51 14.39
N VAL A 105 8.93 8.88 13.11
CA VAL A 105 8.18 8.22 12.04
C VAL A 105 8.90 6.93 11.66
N MET A 106 8.21 5.80 11.81
CA MET A 106 8.72 4.50 11.37
C MET A 106 8.34 4.23 9.91
N PRO A 107 9.25 3.66 9.09
CA PRO A 107 8.95 3.34 7.71
C PRO A 107 7.88 2.24 7.63
N ILE A 108 7.04 2.32 6.60
CA ILE A 108 6.02 1.30 6.31
C ILE A 108 6.74 0.00 5.95
N LYS A 109 6.43 -1.09 6.66
CA LYS A 109 6.96 -2.43 6.35
C LYS A 109 6.16 -3.08 5.22
N LEU A 110 6.84 -3.44 4.14
CA LEU A 110 6.24 -4.10 2.98
C LEU A 110 6.80 -5.51 2.79
N LEU A 111 5.90 -6.47 2.57
CA LEU A 111 6.25 -7.81 2.09
C LEU A 111 5.92 -7.90 0.60
N TYR A 112 6.94 -8.12 -0.22
CA TYR A 112 6.78 -8.48 -1.62
C TYR A 112 7.29 -9.89 -1.87
N VAL A 113 6.38 -10.78 -2.22
CA VAL A 113 6.71 -12.15 -2.64
C VAL A 113 6.85 -12.14 -4.15
N SER A 114 8.10 -12.16 -4.62
CA SER A 114 8.42 -12.06 -6.05
C SER A 114 8.40 -13.44 -6.71
N GLU A 115 7.92 -13.48 -7.95
CA GLU A 115 7.99 -14.66 -8.81
C GLU A 115 9.16 -14.51 -9.79
N GLU A 116 9.73 -15.62 -10.28
CA GLU A 116 10.90 -15.57 -11.18
C GLU A 116 10.60 -14.90 -12.55
N HIS A 117 9.32 -14.74 -12.89
CA HIS A 117 8.86 -14.21 -14.17
C HIS A 117 7.91 -13.01 -14.03
N SER A 118 8.07 -12.20 -12.98
CA SER A 118 7.33 -10.95 -12.83
C SER A 118 7.65 -9.97 -13.98
N PHE A 119 6.63 -9.26 -14.47
CA PHE A 119 6.81 -8.27 -15.53
C PHE A 119 7.73 -7.13 -15.06
N PRO A 120 8.67 -6.64 -15.90
CA PRO A 120 9.55 -5.53 -15.56
C PRO A 120 8.78 -4.27 -15.11
N GLU A 121 7.62 -4.00 -15.70
CA GLU A 121 6.75 -2.87 -15.34
C GLU A 121 6.19 -2.98 -13.92
N ILE A 122 5.92 -4.20 -13.43
CA ILE A 122 5.51 -4.44 -12.04
C ILE A 122 6.69 -4.17 -11.11
N GLU A 123 7.86 -4.70 -11.43
CA GLU A 123 9.08 -4.48 -10.63
C GLU A 123 9.43 -3.00 -10.53
N GLN A 124 9.35 -2.29 -11.66
CA GLN A 124 9.59 -0.85 -11.70
C GLN A 124 8.55 -0.10 -10.87
N PHE A 125 7.26 -0.43 -11.00
CA PHE A 125 6.21 0.19 -10.20
C PHE A 125 6.39 -0.06 -8.69
N VAL A 126 6.66 -1.30 -8.28
CA VAL A 126 6.91 -1.66 -6.87
C VAL A 126 8.07 -0.85 -6.31
N ASN A 127 9.18 -0.74 -7.06
CA ASN A 127 10.35 0.04 -6.65
C ASN A 127 10.02 1.54 -6.53
N THR A 128 9.35 2.11 -7.52
CA THR A 128 8.99 3.53 -7.53
C THR A 128 8.04 3.87 -6.40
N PHE A 129 6.96 3.10 -6.24
CA PHE A 129 5.95 3.37 -5.21
C PHE A 129 6.49 3.20 -3.80
N THR A 130 7.37 2.20 -3.58
CA THR A 130 8.10 2.04 -2.31
C THR A 130 8.96 3.25 -1.98
N LYS A 131 9.69 3.81 -2.97
CA LYS A 131 10.52 5.01 -2.78
C LYS A 131 9.69 6.25 -2.47
N ILE A 132 8.58 6.45 -3.19
CA ILE A 132 7.64 7.57 -2.94
C ILE A 132 7.17 7.56 -1.49
N LEU A 133 6.81 6.38 -0.97
CA LEU A 133 6.32 6.22 0.40
C LEU A 133 7.43 6.08 1.46
N ARG A 134 8.71 6.10 1.06
CA ARG A 134 9.87 5.82 1.93
C ARG A 134 9.68 4.55 2.76
N ALA A 135 9.11 3.54 2.13
CA ALA A 135 8.77 2.27 2.76
C ALA A 135 9.97 1.32 2.81
N ASP A 136 9.99 0.44 3.80
CA ASP A 136 10.97 -0.63 3.96
C ASP A 136 10.44 -1.92 3.32
N LEU A 137 10.99 -2.26 2.16
CA LEU A 137 10.54 -3.37 1.32
C LEU A 137 11.39 -4.62 1.55
N THR A 138 10.78 -5.65 2.14
CA THR A 138 11.35 -6.99 2.21
C THR A 138 10.88 -7.81 1.00
N ARG A 139 11.84 -8.11 0.11
CA ARG A 139 11.62 -8.95 -1.07
C ARG A 139 11.98 -10.40 -0.75
N VAL A 140 11.09 -11.33 -1.06
CA VAL A 140 11.34 -12.76 -0.84
C VAL A 140 10.90 -13.58 -2.05
N VAL A 141 11.82 -14.38 -2.59
CA VAL A 141 11.53 -15.34 -3.66
C VAL A 141 11.01 -16.65 -3.05
N GLY A 142 9.98 -17.21 -3.66
CA GLY A 142 9.44 -18.54 -3.35
C GLY A 142 7.98 -18.52 -2.86
N GLY A 143 7.53 -19.64 -2.30
CA GLY A 143 6.13 -19.79 -1.88
C GLY A 143 5.72 -18.86 -0.73
N MET A 144 4.49 -18.36 -0.78
CA MET A 144 3.91 -17.40 0.16
C MET A 144 4.12 -17.77 1.64
N LYS A 145 3.94 -19.04 2.01
CA LYS A 145 4.13 -19.51 3.40
C LYS A 145 5.58 -19.37 3.89
N VAL A 146 6.55 -19.68 3.03
CA VAL A 146 7.98 -19.54 3.33
C VAL A 146 8.37 -18.08 3.38
N ALA A 147 7.85 -17.28 2.43
CA ALA A 147 8.08 -15.85 2.40
C ALA A 147 7.56 -15.14 3.65
N LEU A 148 6.32 -15.45 4.05
CA LEU A 148 5.72 -14.92 5.27
C LEU A 148 6.56 -15.28 6.51
N LYS A 149 7.01 -16.53 6.62
CA LYS A 149 7.86 -16.95 7.75
C LYS A 149 9.14 -16.11 7.81
N LYS A 150 9.88 -16.03 6.69
CA LYS A 150 11.13 -15.24 6.61
C LYS A 150 10.88 -13.77 6.96
N PHE A 151 9.79 -13.20 6.47
CA PHE A 151 9.41 -11.82 6.74
C PHE A 151 9.17 -11.57 8.23
N LEU A 152 8.40 -12.44 8.90
CA LEU A 152 8.11 -12.31 10.33
C LEU A 152 9.35 -12.58 11.21
N ASP A 153 10.23 -13.49 10.79
CA ASP A 153 11.50 -13.75 11.48
C ASP A 153 12.39 -12.49 11.50
N LEU A 154 12.38 -11.70 10.41
CA LEU A 154 13.09 -10.42 10.29
C LEU A 154 12.36 -9.25 10.96
N ASN A 155 11.03 -9.32 11.07
CA ASN A 155 10.17 -8.24 11.56
C ASN A 155 9.30 -8.72 12.73
N GLN A 156 9.94 -9.15 13.82
CA GLN A 156 9.30 -9.85 14.95
C GLN A 156 8.19 -9.04 15.66
N GLN A 157 8.20 -7.72 15.49
CA GLN A 157 7.17 -6.83 16.02
C GLN A 157 5.86 -6.93 15.24
N VAL A 158 5.90 -7.31 13.95
CA VAL A 158 4.72 -7.40 13.09
C VAL A 158 3.78 -8.49 13.62
N LYS A 159 2.52 -8.11 13.81
CA LYS A 159 1.40 -8.97 14.24
C LYS A 159 0.22 -8.91 13.29
N ALA A 160 0.13 -7.87 12.45
CA ALA A 160 -0.90 -7.73 11.43
C ALA A 160 -0.30 -7.41 10.05
N ILE A 161 -0.86 -8.02 9.01
CA ILE A 161 -0.54 -7.73 7.62
C ILE A 161 -1.82 -7.33 6.88
N LEU A 162 -1.81 -6.11 6.34
CA LEU A 162 -2.84 -5.60 5.45
C LEU A 162 -2.69 -6.23 4.06
N MET A 163 -3.81 -6.67 3.49
CA MET A 163 -3.87 -7.32 2.20
C MET A 163 -4.98 -6.73 1.32
N GLY A 164 -4.67 -6.56 0.03
CA GLY A 164 -5.60 -6.06 -0.96
C GLY A 164 -6.55 -7.11 -1.55
N GLN A 165 -6.82 -8.21 -0.85
CA GLN A 165 -7.70 -9.27 -1.34
C GLN A 165 -9.17 -8.88 -1.16
N ARG A 166 -9.99 -9.12 -2.19
CA ARG A 166 -11.42 -8.82 -2.25
C ARG A 166 -12.25 -10.10 -2.15
N ALA A 167 -13.51 -9.98 -1.77
CA ALA A 167 -14.44 -11.11 -1.62
C ALA A 167 -14.69 -11.84 -2.95
N THR A 168 -14.53 -11.15 -4.08
CA THR A 168 -14.68 -11.72 -5.42
C THR A 168 -13.41 -12.37 -5.97
N ASP A 169 -12.31 -12.34 -5.24
CA ASP A 169 -11.08 -13.04 -5.63
C ASP A 169 -11.20 -14.56 -5.34
N PRO A 170 -10.46 -15.43 -6.05
CA PRO A 170 -10.48 -16.87 -5.81
C PRO A 170 -10.15 -17.23 -4.35
N HIS A 171 -10.87 -18.21 -3.80
CA HIS A 171 -10.70 -18.70 -2.43
C HIS A 171 -11.02 -17.68 -1.32
N SER A 172 -11.84 -16.66 -1.61
CA SER A 172 -12.23 -15.62 -0.65
C SER A 172 -13.59 -15.81 0.02
N ASP A 173 -14.35 -16.88 -0.29
CA ASP A 173 -15.78 -17.03 0.04
C ASP A 173 -16.15 -16.91 1.53
N GLN A 174 -15.19 -17.09 2.44
CA GLN A 174 -15.38 -17.03 3.89
C GLN A 174 -14.44 -16.05 4.60
N LEU A 175 -13.72 -15.21 3.85
CA LEU A 175 -12.80 -14.25 4.45
C LEU A 175 -13.56 -13.22 5.29
N LYS A 176 -12.93 -12.84 6.39
CA LYS A 176 -13.39 -11.74 7.27
C LYS A 176 -12.43 -10.58 7.14
N LYS A 177 -12.88 -9.37 7.50
CA LYS A 177 -12.00 -8.18 7.53
C LYS A 177 -10.76 -8.39 8.41
N PHE A 178 -10.89 -9.17 9.47
CA PHE A 178 -9.81 -9.62 10.34
C PHE A 178 -9.86 -11.13 10.39
N ASP A 179 -8.85 -11.79 9.83
CA ASP A 179 -8.82 -13.23 9.69
C ASP A 179 -7.42 -13.78 9.96
N ALA A 180 -7.19 -14.28 11.18
CA ALA A 180 -5.89 -14.83 11.54
C ALA A 180 -5.50 -15.98 10.59
N THR A 181 -4.20 -16.12 10.33
CA THR A 181 -3.70 -17.33 9.66
C THR A 181 -4.00 -18.57 10.51
N ASN A 182 -4.20 -19.70 9.84
CA ASN A 182 -4.51 -20.99 10.48
C ASN A 182 -3.70 -22.12 9.82
N ASN A 183 -3.97 -23.39 10.17
CA ASN A 183 -3.47 -24.57 9.45
C ASN A 183 -1.93 -24.60 9.23
N GLY A 184 -1.18 -24.31 10.29
CA GLY A 184 0.28 -24.39 10.29
C GLY A 184 0.99 -23.25 9.53
N TRP A 185 0.28 -22.19 9.15
CA TRP A 185 0.89 -20.94 8.70
C TRP A 185 1.52 -20.18 9.88
N PRO A 186 2.58 -19.37 9.64
CA PRO A 186 3.05 -18.42 10.63
C PRO A 186 1.91 -17.55 11.15
N PHE A 187 1.80 -17.39 12.47
CA PHE A 187 0.69 -16.67 13.08
C PHE A 187 0.78 -15.17 12.80
N VAL A 188 -0.23 -14.62 12.13
CA VAL A 188 -0.39 -13.19 11.86
C VAL A 188 -1.89 -12.90 11.65
N MET A 189 -2.33 -11.72 12.06
CA MET A 189 -3.65 -11.22 11.69
C MET A 189 -3.63 -10.76 10.23
N ARG A 190 -4.43 -11.41 9.37
CA ARG A 190 -4.65 -10.88 8.02
C ARG A 190 -5.76 -9.86 8.09
N VAL A 191 -5.52 -8.68 7.54
CA VAL A 191 -6.48 -7.59 7.53
C VAL A 191 -6.84 -7.27 6.09
N HIS A 192 -8.13 -7.19 5.78
CA HIS A 192 -8.66 -7.01 4.44
C HIS A 192 -9.53 -5.74 4.37
N PRO A 193 -8.94 -4.53 4.27
CA PRO A 193 -9.68 -3.26 4.34
C PRO A 193 -10.66 -3.07 3.19
N ILE A 194 -10.36 -3.64 2.03
CA ILE A 194 -11.13 -3.51 0.79
C ILE A 194 -11.88 -4.79 0.44
N LEU A 195 -12.14 -5.66 1.42
CA LEU A 195 -12.75 -6.98 1.19
C LEU A 195 -14.09 -6.88 0.44
N ASP A 196 -14.90 -5.86 0.74
CA ASP A 196 -16.22 -5.60 0.17
C ASP A 196 -16.20 -4.69 -1.07
N TRP A 197 -15.05 -4.54 -1.72
CA TRP A 197 -14.89 -3.72 -2.92
C TRP A 197 -15.02 -4.54 -4.20
N GLU A 198 -15.71 -3.96 -5.18
CA GLU A 198 -15.75 -4.46 -6.55
C GLU A 198 -14.61 -3.87 -7.39
N TYR A 199 -14.42 -4.42 -8.59
CA TYR A 199 -13.36 -3.99 -9.50
C TYR A 199 -13.46 -2.49 -9.83
N GLU A 200 -14.68 -2.01 -10.07
CA GLU A 200 -14.98 -0.62 -10.40
C GLU A 200 -14.72 0.31 -9.21
N ASP A 201 -14.95 -0.15 -7.97
CA ASP A 201 -14.68 0.64 -6.76
C ASP A 201 -13.18 0.93 -6.63
N VAL A 202 -12.34 -0.08 -6.88
CA VAL A 202 -10.88 0.04 -6.82
C VAL A 202 -10.38 1.07 -7.82
N TRP A 203 -10.84 0.99 -9.07
CA TRP A 203 -10.42 1.94 -10.10
C TRP A 203 -10.99 3.33 -9.89
N ALA A 204 -12.26 3.45 -9.49
CA ALA A 204 -12.85 4.74 -9.18
C ALA A 204 -12.07 5.43 -8.05
N ALA A 205 -11.63 4.71 -7.01
CA ALA A 205 -10.78 5.26 -5.97
C ALA A 205 -9.38 5.63 -6.48
N ILE A 206 -8.70 4.74 -7.22
CA ILE A 206 -7.35 5.01 -7.76
C ILE A 206 -7.38 6.25 -8.65
N LEU A 207 -8.35 6.37 -9.54
CA LEU A 207 -8.46 7.48 -10.47
C LEU A 207 -8.90 8.77 -9.77
N GLY A 208 -9.92 8.71 -8.90
CA GLY A 208 -10.41 9.88 -8.14
C GLY A 208 -9.35 10.46 -7.21
N LEU A 209 -8.59 9.60 -6.53
CA LEU A 209 -7.47 9.99 -5.68
C LEU A 209 -6.18 10.29 -6.46
N LYS A 210 -6.16 10.04 -7.79
CA LYS A 210 -4.98 10.12 -8.66
C LYS A 210 -3.79 9.34 -8.10
N ILE A 211 -4.02 8.11 -7.66
CA ILE A 211 -2.95 7.25 -7.15
C ILE A 211 -2.14 6.70 -8.34
N PRO A 212 -0.80 6.77 -8.31
CA PRO A 212 0.08 6.04 -9.23
C PRO A 212 -0.30 4.56 -9.33
N TYR A 213 -0.36 4.00 -10.55
CA TYR A 213 -0.56 2.57 -10.76
C TYR A 213 0.38 2.04 -11.85
N CYS A 214 0.60 0.72 -11.85
CA CYS A 214 1.45 0.04 -12.82
C CYS A 214 0.96 0.27 -14.26
N SER A 215 1.87 0.69 -15.15
CA SER A 215 1.55 1.06 -16.54
C SER A 215 0.93 -0.06 -17.39
N LEU A 216 1.07 -1.33 -16.99
CA LEU A 216 0.41 -2.44 -17.67
C LEU A 216 -1.11 -2.25 -17.74
N TYR A 217 -1.73 -1.69 -16.71
CA TYR A 217 -3.18 -1.46 -16.72
C TYR A 217 -3.65 -0.44 -17.77
N SER A 218 -2.77 0.43 -18.25
CA SER A 218 -3.08 1.34 -19.36
C SER A 218 -3.06 0.66 -20.73
N ARG A 219 -2.61 -0.60 -20.80
CA ARG A 219 -2.41 -1.36 -22.05
C ARG A 219 -3.49 -2.43 -22.29
N GLY A 220 -4.51 -2.51 -21.42
CA GLY A 220 -5.53 -3.56 -21.42
C GLY A 220 -5.03 -4.88 -20.85
#